data_AF-A0A2H9MKT4-F1
#
_entry.id   AF-A0A2H9MKT4-F1
#
_cell.length_a   1.000
_cell.length_b   1.000
_cell.length_c   1.000
_cell.angle_alpha   90.00
_cell.angle_beta   90.00
_cell.angle_gamma   90.00
#
_symmetry.space_group_name_H-M   'P 1'
#
loop_
_entity.id
_entity.type
_entity.pdbx_description
1 polymer ?
#
loop_
_entity_poly.entity_id
_entity_poly.type
_entity_poly.pdbx_seq_one_letter_code
_entity_poly.pdbx_strand_id
1 'polypeptide(L)'
;MNNLLNKNLLLKGSKNQILKELDGVRFKHKKAGYIVEARKQFSTDGKVFIKSRVAQFGDAYDARDWLAQNVKGIGYKEAGHFLRNIGLGENLAILD
;
A
#
# COMPACT_ATOMS: atom_id res chain seq x y z
N MET A 1 5.35 -12.50 0.32
CA MET A 1 4.51 -11.59 -0.51
C MET A 1 4.01 -12.28 -1.77
N ASN A 2 4.88 -12.99 -2.52
CA ASN A 2 4.53 -13.67 -3.79
C ASN A 2 3.30 -14.58 -3.72
N ASN A 3 3.09 -15.30 -2.60
CA ASN A 3 1.92 -16.16 -2.43
C ASN A 3 0.58 -15.41 -2.48
N LEU A 4 0.52 -14.19 -1.93
CA LEU A 4 -0.70 -13.38 -1.96
C LEU A 4 -1.08 -12.95 -3.37
N LEU A 5 -0.06 -12.68 -4.20
CA LEU A 5 -0.24 -12.25 -5.58
C LEU A 5 -0.63 -13.43 -6.46
N ASN A 6 0.08 -14.55 -6.35
CA ASN A 6 -0.20 -15.79 -7.08
C ASN A 6 -1.60 -16.35 -6.80
N LYS A 7 -2.09 -16.21 -5.55
CA LYS A 7 -3.44 -16.65 -5.13
C LYS A 7 -4.51 -15.57 -5.31
N ASN A 8 -4.18 -14.43 -5.91
CA ASN A 8 -5.07 -13.27 -6.10
C ASN A 8 -5.72 -12.74 -4.80
N LEU A 9 -5.08 -12.97 -3.66
CA LEU A 9 -5.60 -12.60 -2.35
C LEU A 9 -5.44 -11.11 -2.05
N LEU A 10 -4.51 -10.44 -2.73
CA LEU A 10 -4.39 -8.98 -2.66
C LEU A 10 -5.67 -8.31 -3.14
N LEU A 11 -6.27 -8.75 -4.26
CA LEU A 11 -7.46 -8.13 -4.84
C LEU A 11 -8.77 -8.68 -4.29
N LYS A 12 -8.83 -9.96 -3.90
CA LYS A 12 -10.10 -10.62 -3.52
C LYS A 12 -10.08 -11.31 -2.16
N GLY A 13 -8.91 -11.53 -1.57
CA GLY A 13 -8.76 -12.31 -0.33
C GLY A 13 -9.30 -11.60 0.90
N SER A 14 -9.99 -12.32 1.77
CA SER A 14 -10.38 -11.84 3.10
C SER A 14 -9.17 -11.66 4.02
N LYS A 15 -9.34 -10.95 5.15
CA LYS A 15 -8.30 -10.77 6.17
C LYS A 15 -7.72 -12.12 6.63
N ASN A 16 -8.56 -13.13 6.84
CA ASN A 16 -8.13 -14.45 7.29
C ASN A 16 -7.37 -15.22 6.20
N GLN A 17 -7.79 -15.11 4.93
CA GLN A 17 -7.05 -15.73 3.83
C GLN A 17 -5.67 -15.08 3.65
N ILE A 18 -5.59 -13.74 3.72
CA ILE A 18 -4.31 -13.01 3.66
C ILE A 18 -3.42 -13.41 4.83
N LEU A 19 -3.97 -13.44 6.05
CA LEU A 19 -3.24 -13.79 7.27
C LEU A 19 -2.57 -15.17 7.19
N LYS A 20 -3.24 -16.16 6.59
CA LYS A 20 -2.68 -17.52 6.40
C LYS A 20 -1.45 -17.53 5.50
N GLU A 21 -1.33 -16.59 4.56
CA GLU A 21 -0.18 -16.48 3.66
C GLU A 21 0.93 -15.55 4.17
N LEU A 22 0.75 -14.95 5.36
CA LEU A 22 1.74 -14.11 6.02
C LEU A 22 2.53 -14.88 7.09
N ASP A 23 2.82 -16.16 6.84
CA ASP A 23 3.64 -16.95 7.74
C ASP A 23 5.09 -16.42 7.80
N GLY A 24 5.71 -16.48 8.98
CA GLY A 24 7.02 -15.87 9.24
C GLY A 24 7.05 -14.33 9.24
N VAL A 25 5.94 -13.65 8.93
CA VAL A 25 5.88 -12.17 8.93
C VAL A 25 5.51 -11.64 10.32
N ARG A 26 6.37 -10.80 10.90
CA ARG A 26 6.07 -10.08 12.16
C ARG A 26 4.85 -9.17 12.00
N PHE A 27 4.03 -9.08 13.05
CA PHE A 27 2.80 -8.28 13.09
C PHE A 27 1.77 -8.65 12.01
N LYS A 28 1.74 -9.92 11.56
CA LYS A 28 0.87 -10.41 10.48
C LYS A 28 -0.61 -10.06 10.63
N HIS A 29 -1.16 -10.08 11.85
CA HIS A 29 -2.56 -9.73 12.10
C HIS A 29 -2.89 -8.27 11.76
N LYS A 30 -2.01 -7.32 12.14
CA LYS A 30 -2.16 -5.90 11.78
C LYS A 30 -1.97 -5.71 10.29
N LYS A 31 -0.91 -6.29 9.70
CA LYS A 31 -0.61 -6.18 8.26
C LYS A 31 -1.74 -6.74 7.38
N ALA A 32 -2.33 -7.88 7.74
CA ALA A 32 -3.50 -8.42 7.02
C ALA A 32 -4.70 -7.46 7.06
N GLY A 33 -4.92 -6.79 8.21
CA GLY A 33 -5.94 -5.74 8.33
C GLY A 33 -5.67 -4.55 7.41
N TYR A 34 -4.44 -4.02 7.44
CA TYR A 34 -4.04 -2.88 6.62
C TYR A 34 -4.17 -3.15 5.12
N ILE A 35 -3.82 -4.36 4.65
CA ILE A 35 -4.00 -4.74 3.24
C ILE A 35 -5.47 -4.67 2.83
N VAL A 36 -6.38 -5.21 3.65
CA VAL A 36 -7.82 -5.19 3.36
C VAL A 36 -8.37 -3.76 3.38
N GLU A 37 -7.92 -2.95 4.33
CA GLU A 37 -8.36 -1.56 4.46
C GLU A 37 -7.87 -0.70 3.30
N ALA A 38 -6.59 -0.77 2.96
CA ALA A 38 -6.03 -0.09 1.80
C ALA A 38 -6.71 -0.55 0.50
N ARG A 39 -7.00 -1.84 0.34
CA ARG A 39 -7.77 -2.32 -0.83
C ARG A 39 -9.14 -1.64 -0.91
N LYS A 40 -9.89 -1.57 0.20
CA LYS A 40 -11.21 -0.91 0.21
C LYS A 40 -11.10 0.58 -0.13
N GLN A 41 -10.05 1.24 0.36
CA GLN A 41 -9.82 2.66 0.12
C GLN A 41 -9.46 2.97 -1.34
N PHE A 42 -8.76 2.05 -2.02
CA PHE A 42 -8.22 2.29 -3.36
C PHE A 42 -8.78 1.40 -4.45
N SER A 43 -9.90 0.70 -4.19
CA SER A 43 -10.55 -0.15 -5.19
C SER A 43 -12.06 0.09 -5.24
N THR A 44 -12.58 0.29 -6.44
CA THR A 44 -14.02 0.36 -6.73
C THR A 44 -14.30 -0.59 -7.88
N ASP A 45 -15.32 -1.45 -7.75
CA ASP A 45 -15.69 -2.46 -8.76
C ASP A 45 -14.50 -3.31 -9.25
N GLY A 46 -13.57 -3.64 -8.34
CA GLY A 46 -12.38 -4.43 -8.63
C GLY A 46 -11.26 -3.68 -9.37
N LYS A 47 -11.44 -2.40 -9.68
CA LYS A 47 -10.40 -1.55 -10.29
C LYS A 47 -9.66 -0.77 -9.22
N VAL A 48 -8.33 -0.86 -9.23
CA VAL A 48 -7.46 -0.14 -8.30
C VAL A 48 -7.10 1.23 -8.87
N PHE A 49 -7.28 2.31 -8.09
CA PHE A 49 -7.09 3.70 -8.54
C PHE A 49 -6.03 4.48 -7.75
N ILE A 50 -5.21 3.83 -6.93
CA ILE A 50 -4.17 4.50 -6.13
C ILE A 50 -3.23 5.38 -6.97
N LYS A 51 -2.84 4.93 -8.17
CA LYS A 51 -1.97 5.72 -9.04
C LYS A 51 -2.64 7.04 -9.46
N SER A 52 -3.92 6.98 -9.85
CA SER A 52 -4.70 8.16 -10.19
C SER A 52 -4.87 9.09 -8.99
N ARG A 53 -5.06 8.54 -7.78
CA ARG A 53 -5.13 9.35 -6.56
C ARG A 53 -3.82 10.09 -6.28
N VAL A 54 -2.69 9.42 -6.43
CA VAL A 54 -1.37 10.01 -6.20
C VAL A 54 -1.02 11.04 -7.29
N ALA A 55 -1.43 10.81 -8.54
CA ALA A 55 -1.21 11.75 -9.64
C ALA A 55 -2.01 13.07 -9.52
N GLN A 56 -2.93 13.18 -8.55
CA GLN A 56 -3.67 14.43 -8.28
C GLN A 56 -2.84 15.45 -7.48
N PHE A 57 -1.75 15.02 -6.86
CA PHE A 57 -0.87 15.92 -6.09
C PHE A 57 0.11 16.63 -7.02
N GLY A 58 0.42 17.89 -6.70
CA GLY A 58 1.33 18.72 -7.50
C GLY A 58 2.78 18.25 -7.46
N ASP A 59 3.17 17.58 -6.38
CA ASP A 59 4.50 17.00 -6.22
C ASP A 59 4.50 15.71 -5.38
N ALA A 60 5.68 15.10 -5.28
CA ALA A 60 5.90 13.87 -4.54
C ALA A 60 5.84 14.04 -3.01
N TYR A 61 6.12 15.24 -2.49
CA TYR A 61 6.08 15.52 -1.06
C TYR A 61 4.64 15.54 -0.56
N ASP A 62 3.74 16.26 -1.25
CA ASP A 62 2.32 16.30 -0.92
C ASP A 62 1.68 14.91 -0.99
N ALA A 63 2.02 14.14 -2.03
CA ALA A 63 1.58 12.76 -2.15
C ALA A 63 2.07 11.89 -0.99
N ARG A 64 3.32 12.08 -0.56
CA ARG A 64 3.94 11.32 0.54
C ARG A 64 3.25 11.62 1.86
N ASP A 65 3.05 12.90 2.16
CA ASP A 65 2.36 13.37 3.36
C ASP A 65 0.95 12.83 3.42
N TRP A 66 0.21 12.94 2.31
CA TRP A 66 -1.14 12.40 2.23
C TRP A 66 -1.17 10.89 2.47
N LEU A 67 -0.28 10.12 1.84
CA LEU A 67 -0.20 8.67 2.04
C LEU A 67 0.09 8.31 3.51
N ALA A 68 1.07 8.97 4.13
CA ALA A 68 1.46 8.72 5.51
C ALA A 68 0.35 9.05 6.53
N GLN A 69 -0.46 10.06 6.23
CA GLN A 69 -1.54 10.50 7.12
C GLN A 69 -2.86 9.73 6.88
N ASN A 70 -3.11 9.24 5.66
CA ASN A 70 -4.42 8.72 5.27
C ASN A 70 -4.46 7.22 5.00
N VAL A 71 -3.31 6.53 4.98
CA VAL A 71 -3.26 5.08 4.73
C VAL A 71 -2.70 4.36 5.95
N LYS A 72 -3.54 3.56 6.62
CA LYS A 72 -3.11 2.84 7.82
C LYS A 72 -1.97 1.88 7.54
N GLY A 73 -0.93 1.95 8.38
CA GLY A 73 0.25 1.10 8.25
C GLY A 73 1.29 1.60 7.24
N ILE A 74 1.10 2.80 6.68
CA ILE A 74 2.06 3.50 5.85
C ILE A 74 2.54 4.73 6.65
N GLY A 75 3.83 4.77 6.98
CA GLY A 75 4.47 5.97 7.49
C GLY A 75 5.25 6.69 6.40
N TYR A 76 5.96 7.75 6.78
CA TYR A 76 6.76 8.55 5.85
C TYR A 76 7.82 7.75 5.09
N LYS A 77 8.41 6.70 5.70
CA LYS A 77 9.38 5.82 5.02
C LYS A 77 8.66 4.95 3.98
N GLU A 78 7.58 4.27 4.36
CA GLU A 78 6.82 3.41 3.45
C GLU A 78 6.18 4.20 2.29
N ALA A 79 5.67 5.41 2.56
CA ALA A 79 5.10 6.29 1.54
C ALA A 79 6.16 6.69 0.51
N GLY A 80 7.35 7.11 0.96
CA GLY A 80 8.47 7.43 0.06
C GLY A 80 8.91 6.22 -0.78
N HIS A 81 9.04 5.05 -0.15
CA HIS A 81 9.33 3.80 -0.87
C HIS A 81 8.27 3.48 -1.94
N PHE A 82 7.00 3.64 -1.61
CA PHE A 82 5.91 3.40 -2.55
C PHE A 82 5.99 4.34 -3.76
N LEU A 83 6.14 5.65 -3.53
CA LEU A 83 6.22 6.65 -4.59
C LEU A 83 7.41 6.39 -5.52
N ARG A 84 8.58 6.05 -4.97
CA ARG A 84 9.74 5.62 -5.78
C ARG A 84 9.42 4.39 -6.63
N ASN A 85 8.81 3.36 -6.04
CA ASN A 85 8.50 2.11 -6.75
C ASN A 85 7.51 2.29 -7.91
N ILE A 86 6.71 3.36 -7.89
CA ILE A 86 5.78 3.68 -8.99
C ILE A 86 6.30 4.79 -9.93
N GLY A 87 7.56 5.22 -9.77
CA GLY A 87 8.19 6.23 -10.61
C GLY A 87 7.88 7.69 -10.27
N LEU A 88 7.36 7.96 -9.06
CA LEU A 88 7.00 9.30 -8.58
C LEU A 88 7.89 9.79 -7.42
N GLY A 89 9.04 9.14 -7.20
CA GLY A 89 9.90 9.39 -6.04
C GLY A 89 11.27 10.01 -6.34
N GLU A 90 11.54 10.43 -7.57
CA GLU A 90 12.87 10.94 -7.97
C GLU A 90 13.32 12.18 -7.18
N ASN A 91 12.36 12.99 -6.69
CA ASN A 91 12.63 14.18 -5.89
C ASN A 91 12.57 13.92 -4.37
N LEU A 92 12.26 12.70 -3.91
CA LEU A 92 12.19 12.37 -2.48
C LEU A 92 13.53 11.81 -2.01
N ALA A 93 14.39 12.67 -1.45
CA ALA A 93 15.62 12.23 -0.79
C ALA A 93 15.31 11.19 0.32
N ILE A 94 15.97 10.04 0.26
CA ILE A 94 15.83 8.96 1.24
C ILE A 94 16.89 9.14 2.34
N LEU A 95 16.44 9.19 3.59
CA LEU A 95 17.24 8.73 4.73
C LEU A 95 16.96 7.24 4.87
N ASP A 96 17.97 6.40 4.62
CA ASP A 96 17.89 4.95 4.89
C ASP A 96 18.14 4.67 6.37
#